data_AF-A0A7S1FKC8-F1
#
_entry.id   AF-A0A7S1FKC8-F1
#
_cell.length_a   1.000
_cell.length_b   1.000
_cell.length_c   1.000
_cell.angle_alpha   90.00
_cell.angle_beta   90.00
_cell.angle_gamma   90.00
#
_symmetry.space_group_name_H-M   'P 1'
#
loop_
_entity.id
_entity.type
_entity.pdbx_description
1 polymer ?
#
loop_
_entity_poly.entity_id
_entity_poly.type
_entity_poly.pdbx_seq_one_letter_code
_entity_poly.pdbx_strand_id
1 'polypeptide(L)'
;MAVAAPAALLHNNESLPLLGLGCSSGLRKPHVLSALKAGYRHLDTAQYYGWGYHEADVGDAVRESGLDRGGLSIQSKIHPNDLGFEATKRAFTVSLQRLHTDYVDSMLLHKTRCWEGACDRVPEGTWQDSWRALEDIYDEGKTRAIGICDVNDAILDELLAQRVKPHIIQNWMDPFQQDKHIRERCKQEGIQYQAYSTLGPQWVHFRGYKENPVLTNPTLLRIAQTHHREVAQVVLNWAVRHQVAVIPASKNPKRQISNLNSFDFELSHEDMKAIDDLDGTLQPTRAKDPRSVHATWRNRAAALLNIFWVEESGKEVDVGELVPGGSTKMDTWDGHTFRFRRADGSLVAEHPIRSTPSQRVVIDVGREDL
;
A
#
# COMPACT_ATOMS: atom_id res chain seq x y z
N MET A 1 20.03 -7.25 -24.13
CA MET A 1 18.66 -6.71 -24.09
C MET A 1 17.97 -7.36 -22.90
N ALA A 2 17.20 -6.63 -22.10
CA ALA A 2 16.44 -7.24 -21.01
C ALA A 2 15.42 -8.24 -21.59
N VAL A 3 15.29 -9.42 -20.98
CA VAL A 3 14.26 -10.39 -21.35
C VAL A 3 12.90 -9.77 -20.98
N ALA A 4 11.96 -9.74 -21.92
CA ALA A 4 10.61 -9.27 -21.61
C ALA A 4 10.00 -10.18 -20.53
N ALA A 5 9.39 -9.59 -19.51
CA ALA A 5 8.72 -10.37 -18.48
C ALA A 5 7.61 -11.23 -19.11
N PRO A 6 7.38 -12.46 -18.60
CA PRO A 6 6.24 -13.25 -19.04
C PRO A 6 4.94 -12.47 -18.88
N ALA A 7 3.93 -12.80 -19.68
CA ALA A 7 2.59 -12.23 -19.56
C ALA A 7 1.58 -13.33 -19.28
N ALA A 8 0.54 -12.99 -18.51
CA ALA A 8 -0.62 -13.84 -18.33
C ALA A 8 -1.76 -13.40 -19.24
N LEU A 9 -2.56 -14.36 -19.69
CA LEU A 9 -3.86 -14.08 -20.29
C LEU A 9 -4.90 -14.04 -19.17
N LEU A 10 -5.59 -12.92 -19.02
CA LEU A 10 -6.75 -12.81 -18.15
C LEU A 10 -7.90 -13.66 -18.73
N HIS A 11 -8.92 -13.99 -17.92
CA HIS A 11 -10.05 -14.81 -18.37
C HIS A 11 -10.88 -14.19 -19.50
N ASN A 12 -10.69 -12.89 -19.77
CA ASN A 12 -11.28 -12.16 -20.90
C ASN A 12 -10.31 -12.00 -22.11
N ASN A 13 -9.19 -12.74 -22.12
CA ASN A 13 -8.14 -12.74 -23.16
C ASN A 13 -7.26 -11.47 -23.25
N GLU A 14 -7.40 -10.52 -22.33
CA GLU A 14 -6.46 -9.40 -22.23
C GLU A 14 -5.11 -9.88 -21.68
N SER A 15 -4.02 -9.32 -22.19
CA SER A 15 -2.66 -9.70 -21.79
C SER A 15 -2.14 -8.78 -20.68
N LEU A 16 -1.67 -9.36 -19.57
CA LEU A 16 -1.08 -8.63 -18.46
C LEU A 16 0.38 -9.06 -18.26
N PRO A 17 1.37 -8.16 -18.47
CA PRO A 17 2.75 -8.45 -18.10
C PRO A 17 2.87 -8.75 -16.60
N LEU A 18 3.46 -9.90 -16.26
CA LEU A 18 3.59 -10.37 -14.88
C LEU A 18 4.61 -9.57 -14.07
N LEU A 19 5.40 -8.69 -14.68
CA LEU A 19 6.20 -7.70 -13.97
C LEU A 19 5.78 -6.29 -14.40
N GLY A 20 5.33 -5.50 -13.43
CA GLY A 20 5.04 -4.08 -13.58
C GLY A 20 5.87 -3.19 -12.67
N LEU A 21 5.79 -1.89 -12.90
CA LEU A 21 6.34 -0.87 -12.00
C LEU A 21 5.24 -0.42 -11.04
N GLY A 22 5.45 -0.59 -9.74
CA GLY A 22 4.64 0.08 -8.73
C GLY A 22 5.00 1.58 -8.68
N CYS A 23 4.07 2.45 -9.05
CA CYS A 23 4.20 3.91 -9.04
C CYS A 23 3.84 4.53 -7.68
N SER A 24 4.07 3.80 -6.60
CA SER A 24 3.87 4.25 -5.21
C SER A 24 5.08 5.00 -4.66
N SER A 25 5.09 5.27 -3.35
CA SER A 25 6.28 5.77 -2.63
C SER A 25 6.82 7.10 -3.18
N GLY A 26 5.94 7.92 -3.77
CA GLY A 26 6.27 9.21 -4.36
C GLY A 26 7.13 9.09 -5.62
N LEU A 27 6.99 8.03 -6.42
CA LEU A 27 7.51 8.02 -7.79
C LEU A 27 6.91 9.20 -8.57
N ARG A 28 7.71 9.74 -9.48
CA ARG A 28 7.43 10.95 -10.28
C ARG A 28 7.88 10.69 -11.71
N LYS A 29 7.56 11.59 -12.64
CA LYS A 29 7.78 11.40 -14.08
C LYS A 29 9.16 10.82 -14.46
N PRO A 30 10.31 11.31 -13.94
CA PRO A 30 11.62 10.79 -14.33
C PRO A 30 11.83 9.31 -13.98
N HIS A 31 11.24 8.85 -12.88
CA HIS A 31 11.33 7.46 -12.43
C HIS A 31 10.50 6.51 -13.29
N VAL A 32 9.35 6.98 -13.79
CA VAL A 32 8.50 6.22 -14.71
C VAL A 32 9.16 6.15 -16.08
N LEU A 33 9.69 7.27 -16.58
CA LEU A 33 10.46 7.31 -17.83
C LEU A 33 11.66 6.38 -17.81
N SER A 34 12.41 6.33 -16.70
CA SER A 34 13.56 5.42 -16.60
C SER A 34 13.13 3.95 -16.66
N ALA A 35 11.99 3.60 -16.07
CA ALA A 35 11.44 2.25 -16.16
C ALA A 35 10.96 1.91 -17.58
N LEU A 36 10.23 2.82 -18.23
CA LEU A 36 9.78 2.63 -19.63
C LEU A 36 10.97 2.43 -20.58
N LYS A 37 12.04 3.22 -20.41
CA LYS A 37 13.32 3.08 -21.14
C LYS A 37 14.02 1.75 -20.85
N ALA A 38 13.94 1.25 -19.61
CA ALA A 38 14.51 -0.03 -19.24
C ALA A 38 13.76 -1.23 -19.85
N GLY A 39 12.48 -1.05 -20.20
CA GLY A 39 11.67 -2.09 -20.85
C GLY A 39 10.34 -2.41 -20.16
N TYR A 40 9.97 -1.70 -19.09
CA TYR A 40 8.66 -1.92 -18.44
C TYR A 40 7.53 -1.61 -19.42
N ARG A 41 6.50 -2.45 -19.41
CA ARG A 41 5.26 -2.28 -20.18
C ARG A 41 4.00 -2.34 -19.33
N HIS A 42 4.14 -2.56 -18.03
CA HIS A 42 3.04 -2.56 -17.07
C HIS A 42 3.34 -1.53 -15.97
N LEU A 43 2.43 -0.58 -15.78
CA LEU A 43 2.51 0.49 -14.80
C LEU A 43 1.31 0.39 -13.85
N ASP A 44 1.57 0.22 -12.56
CA ASP A 44 0.55 0.22 -11.52
C ASP A 44 0.60 1.53 -10.73
N THR A 45 -0.43 2.36 -10.86
CA THR A 45 -0.60 3.59 -10.07
C THR A 45 -1.92 3.53 -9.29
N ALA A 46 -2.27 4.61 -8.61
CA ALA A 46 -3.57 4.77 -7.97
C ALA A 46 -3.93 6.25 -7.86
N GLN A 47 -5.17 6.52 -7.49
CA GLN A 47 -5.57 7.86 -7.08
C GLN A 47 -4.96 8.23 -5.71
N TYR A 48 -5.04 9.53 -5.41
CA TYR A 48 -4.69 10.19 -4.14
C TYR A 48 -3.19 10.45 -3.89
N TYR A 49 -2.79 11.72 -4.07
CA TYR A 49 -1.44 12.20 -3.81
C TYR A 49 -0.98 12.02 -2.36
N GLY A 50 -1.91 12.05 -1.39
CA GLY A 50 -1.60 11.85 0.03
C GLY A 50 -1.04 10.46 0.35
N TRP A 51 -1.28 9.46 -0.51
CA TRP A 51 -0.67 8.12 -0.41
C TRP A 51 0.55 7.95 -1.30
N GLY A 52 1.04 9.04 -1.91
CA GLY A 52 2.27 9.06 -2.70
C GLY A 52 2.12 8.55 -4.13
N TYR A 53 0.90 8.52 -4.68
CA TYR A 53 0.64 8.19 -6.08
C TYR A 53 0.45 9.45 -6.91
N HIS A 54 1.03 9.50 -8.11
CA HIS A 54 0.98 10.68 -8.98
C HIS A 54 0.57 10.33 -10.42
N GLU A 55 -0.74 10.14 -10.66
CA GLU A 55 -1.25 9.74 -11.99
C GLU A 55 -0.84 10.70 -13.13
N ALA A 56 -0.81 12.01 -12.87
CA ALA A 56 -0.38 13.00 -13.86
C ALA A 56 1.07 12.78 -14.33
N ASP A 57 1.97 12.47 -13.40
CA ASP A 57 3.36 12.16 -13.71
C ASP A 57 3.52 10.85 -14.51
N VAL A 58 2.63 9.87 -14.27
CA VAL A 58 2.60 8.62 -15.04
C VAL A 58 2.13 8.90 -16.47
N GLY A 59 1.04 9.66 -16.64
CA GLY A 59 0.53 10.06 -17.94
C GLY A 59 1.54 10.86 -18.76
N ASP A 60 2.18 11.85 -18.14
CA ASP A 60 3.23 12.64 -18.77
C ASP A 60 4.43 11.78 -19.20
N ALA A 61 4.85 10.82 -18.36
CA ALA A 61 5.93 9.90 -18.69
C ALA A 61 5.58 8.99 -19.87
N VAL A 62 4.34 8.48 -19.92
CA VAL A 62 3.87 7.65 -21.05
C VAL A 62 3.90 8.46 -22.33
N ARG A 63 3.34 9.68 -22.33
CA ARG A 63 3.34 10.57 -23.51
C ARG A 63 4.75 10.93 -23.97
N GLU A 64 5.64 11.28 -23.04
CA GLU A 64 7.03 11.64 -23.33
C GLU A 64 7.88 10.44 -23.78
N SER A 65 7.50 9.21 -23.39
CA SER A 65 8.25 8.00 -23.79
C SER A 65 8.21 7.70 -25.29
N GLY A 66 7.20 8.20 -26.01
CA GLY A 66 6.97 7.90 -27.42
C GLY A 66 6.58 6.45 -27.71
N LEU A 67 6.30 5.64 -26.68
CA LEU A 67 5.79 4.29 -26.84
C LEU A 67 4.34 4.31 -27.28
N ASP A 68 3.94 3.35 -28.12
CA ASP A 68 2.55 3.19 -28.50
C ASP A 68 1.69 2.85 -27.27
N ARG A 69 0.54 3.52 -27.14
CA ARG A 69 -0.37 3.34 -26.01
C ARG A 69 -0.89 1.90 -25.94
N GLY A 70 -1.13 1.25 -27.07
CA GLY A 70 -1.58 -0.14 -27.14
C GLY A 70 -0.53 -1.17 -26.70
N GLY A 71 0.75 -0.77 -26.64
CA GLY A 71 1.84 -1.60 -26.13
C GLY A 71 2.06 -1.49 -24.62
N LEU A 72 1.21 -0.75 -23.90
CA LEU A 72 1.33 -0.50 -22.46
C LEU A 72 0.09 -0.98 -21.72
N SER A 73 0.31 -1.58 -20.55
CA SER A 73 -0.72 -1.90 -19.55
C SER A 73 -0.65 -0.87 -18.42
N ILE A 74 -1.61 0.03 -18.36
CA ILE A 74 -1.75 1.03 -17.30
C ILE A 74 -2.90 0.60 -16.38
N GLN A 75 -2.55 0.36 -15.11
CA GLN A 75 -3.50 0.06 -14.04
C GLN A 75 -3.61 1.26 -13.09
N SER A 76 -4.84 1.68 -12.75
CA SER A 76 -5.09 2.63 -11.66
C SER A 76 -6.16 2.11 -10.70
N LYS A 77 -6.40 2.84 -9.61
CA LYS A 77 -7.29 2.42 -8.53
C LYS A 77 -8.16 3.56 -8.02
N ILE A 78 -9.45 3.29 -7.86
CA ILE A 78 -10.42 4.18 -7.24
C ILE A 78 -10.13 4.25 -5.74
N HIS A 79 -9.88 5.47 -5.25
CA HIS A 79 -9.63 5.71 -3.83
C HIS A 79 -10.92 5.52 -3.01
N PRO A 80 -10.87 5.02 -1.76
CA PRO A 80 -12.07 4.81 -0.95
C PRO A 80 -12.91 6.07 -0.67
N ASN A 81 -12.34 7.27 -0.82
CA ASN A 81 -13.08 8.56 -0.80
C ASN A 81 -14.22 8.62 -1.83
N ASP A 82 -14.10 7.84 -2.90
CA ASP A 82 -14.95 7.89 -4.08
C ASP A 82 -15.78 6.60 -4.25
N LEU A 83 -15.97 5.85 -3.15
CA LEU A 83 -16.93 4.74 -3.15
C LEU A 83 -18.36 5.26 -3.31
N GLY A 84 -19.17 4.50 -4.06
CA GLY A 84 -20.47 4.90 -4.58
C GLY A 84 -20.47 4.91 -6.11
N PHE A 85 -21.62 4.56 -6.69
CA PHE A 85 -21.75 4.35 -8.13
C PHE A 85 -21.34 5.58 -8.96
N GLU A 86 -22.02 6.72 -8.74
CA GLU A 86 -21.73 7.97 -9.46
C GLU A 86 -20.37 8.58 -9.08
N ALA A 87 -19.98 8.46 -7.81
CA ALA A 87 -18.67 8.92 -7.33
C ALA A 87 -17.53 8.19 -8.04
N THR A 88 -17.66 6.88 -8.23
CA THR A 88 -16.69 6.05 -8.95
C THR A 88 -16.58 6.44 -10.43
N LYS A 89 -17.70 6.68 -11.13
CA LYS A 89 -17.66 7.16 -12.52
C LYS A 89 -16.98 8.53 -12.66
N ARG A 90 -17.24 9.46 -11.73
CA ARG A 90 -16.55 10.76 -11.68
C ARG A 90 -15.05 10.59 -11.41
N ALA A 91 -14.68 9.80 -10.42
CA ALA A 91 -13.29 9.58 -10.05
C ALA A 91 -12.50 8.90 -11.19
N PHE A 92 -13.11 7.93 -11.87
CA PHE A 92 -12.55 7.31 -13.06
C PHE A 92 -12.26 8.32 -14.18
N THR A 93 -13.20 9.23 -14.46
CA THR A 93 -13.02 10.29 -15.45
C THR A 93 -11.83 11.20 -15.10
N VAL A 94 -11.67 11.53 -13.82
CA VAL A 94 -10.52 12.31 -13.33
C VAL A 94 -9.20 11.55 -13.52
N SER A 95 -9.17 10.23 -13.29
CA SER A 95 -7.99 9.41 -13.56
C SER A 95 -7.60 9.45 -15.04
N LEU A 96 -8.55 9.31 -15.97
CA LEU A 96 -8.28 9.40 -17.41
C LEU A 96 -7.69 10.76 -17.81
N GLN A 97 -8.24 11.85 -17.27
CA GLN A 97 -7.72 13.21 -17.51
C GLN A 97 -6.28 13.37 -17.02
N ARG A 98 -5.98 12.88 -15.82
CA ARG A 98 -4.62 12.92 -15.24
C ARG A 98 -3.65 12.06 -16.03
N LEU A 99 -4.06 10.84 -16.40
CA LEU A 99 -3.23 9.90 -17.16
C LEU A 99 -3.08 10.30 -18.63
N HIS A 100 -3.82 11.31 -19.10
CA HIS A 100 -3.83 11.77 -20.49
C HIS A 100 -4.15 10.64 -21.49
N THR A 101 -5.17 9.85 -21.18
CA THR A 101 -5.57 8.70 -21.99
C THR A 101 -7.09 8.51 -21.98
N ASP A 102 -7.63 7.89 -23.03
CA ASP A 102 -9.07 7.62 -23.16
C ASP A 102 -9.52 6.33 -22.47
N TYR A 103 -8.56 5.47 -22.08
CA TYR A 103 -8.82 4.20 -21.41
C TYR A 103 -7.65 3.78 -20.52
N VAL A 104 -7.92 2.94 -19.52
CA VAL A 104 -6.91 2.21 -18.73
C VAL A 104 -7.07 0.72 -18.94
N ASP A 105 -5.96 -0.01 -18.93
CA ASP A 105 -5.98 -1.46 -19.16
C ASP A 105 -6.61 -2.19 -17.98
N SER A 106 -6.48 -1.64 -16.77
CA SER A 106 -7.27 -2.07 -15.63
C SER A 106 -7.61 -0.96 -14.65
N MET A 107 -8.80 -1.05 -14.06
CA MET A 107 -9.24 -0.18 -12.98
C MET A 107 -9.67 -1.01 -11.77
N LEU A 108 -9.06 -0.74 -10.62
CA LEU A 108 -9.30 -1.51 -9.39
C LEU A 108 -10.01 -0.66 -8.33
N LEU A 109 -10.78 -1.29 -7.44
CA LEU A 109 -11.13 -0.66 -6.16
C LEU A 109 -9.95 -0.78 -5.21
N HIS A 110 -9.42 0.35 -4.73
CA HIS A 110 -8.21 0.33 -3.90
C HIS A 110 -8.47 -0.24 -2.51
N LYS A 111 -9.67 -0.03 -1.96
CA LYS A 111 -10.11 -0.49 -0.64
C LYS A 111 -11.63 -0.65 -0.64
N THR A 112 -12.15 -1.60 0.14
CA THR A 112 -13.59 -1.84 0.26
C THR A 112 -14.32 -0.91 1.22
N ARG A 113 -13.58 -0.12 2.01
CA ARG A 113 -14.13 0.88 2.93
C ARG A 113 -13.14 1.99 3.22
N CYS A 114 -13.65 3.11 3.71
CA CYS A 114 -12.86 4.11 4.41
C CYS A 114 -12.55 3.66 5.84
N TRP A 115 -11.43 4.18 6.38
CA TRP A 115 -11.10 4.14 7.81
C TRP A 115 -10.50 5.48 8.23
N GLU A 116 -10.25 5.64 9.54
CA GLU A 116 -9.72 6.89 10.10
C GLU A 116 -8.38 7.27 9.47
N GLY A 117 -8.31 8.47 8.88
CA GLY A 117 -7.13 8.99 8.20
C GLY A 117 -6.88 8.44 6.80
N ALA A 118 -7.74 7.53 6.32
CA ALA A 118 -7.72 7.05 4.94
C ALA A 118 -8.46 8.00 4.00
N CYS A 119 -9.52 8.62 4.53
CA CYS A 119 -10.48 9.37 3.76
C CYS A 119 -10.71 10.74 4.38
N ASP A 120 -10.86 11.74 3.52
CA ASP A 120 -11.10 13.13 3.90
C ASP A 120 -12.60 13.45 3.94
N ARG A 121 -13.45 12.52 3.48
CA ARG A 121 -14.91 12.62 3.46
C ARG A 121 -15.57 11.25 3.64
N VAL A 122 -16.86 11.26 3.98
CA VAL A 122 -17.70 10.05 3.96
C VAL A 122 -17.97 9.67 2.50
N PRO A 123 -17.77 8.42 2.08
CA PRO A 123 -18.10 7.98 0.73
C PRO A 123 -19.59 8.06 0.44
N GLU A 124 -19.93 8.27 -0.83
CA GLU A 124 -21.32 8.39 -1.29
C GLU A 124 -22.04 7.03 -1.38
N GLY A 125 -21.29 5.93 -1.30
CA GLY A 125 -21.85 4.59 -1.27
C GLY A 125 -20.84 3.52 -0.86
N THR A 126 -21.17 2.27 -1.17
CA THR A 126 -20.42 1.08 -0.80
C THR A 126 -19.46 0.65 -1.91
N TRP A 127 -18.58 -0.31 -1.61
CA TRP A 127 -17.74 -0.92 -2.63
C TRP A 127 -18.56 -1.73 -3.64
N GLN A 128 -19.71 -2.30 -3.24
CA GLN A 128 -20.62 -2.98 -4.17
C GLN A 128 -21.25 -2.00 -5.16
N ASP A 129 -21.60 -0.78 -4.73
CA ASP A 129 -22.08 0.28 -5.63
C ASP A 129 -20.98 0.69 -6.63
N SER A 130 -19.75 0.82 -6.15
CA SER A 130 -18.59 1.09 -6.99
C SER A 130 -18.27 -0.06 -7.94
N TRP A 131 -18.45 -1.31 -7.52
CA TRP A 131 -18.24 -2.47 -8.38
C TRP A 131 -19.18 -2.41 -9.58
N ARG A 132 -20.48 -2.18 -9.36
CA ARG A 132 -21.46 -1.99 -10.45
C ARG A 132 -21.08 -0.85 -11.39
N ALA A 133 -20.51 0.25 -10.87
CA ALA A 133 -19.99 1.31 -11.71
C ALA A 133 -18.76 0.88 -12.54
N LEU A 134 -17.87 0.06 -11.99
CA LEU A 134 -16.76 -0.52 -12.74
C LEU A 134 -17.24 -1.48 -13.84
N GLU A 135 -18.30 -2.26 -13.59
CA GLU A 135 -18.90 -3.12 -14.62
C GLU A 135 -19.45 -2.28 -15.78
N ASP A 136 -20.12 -1.16 -15.52
CA ASP A 136 -20.57 -0.23 -16.57
C ASP A 136 -19.39 0.37 -17.35
N ILE A 137 -18.35 0.84 -16.66
CA ILE A 137 -17.15 1.41 -17.28
C ILE A 137 -16.43 0.36 -18.16
N TYR A 138 -16.46 -0.90 -17.75
CA TYR A 138 -15.97 -2.03 -18.53
C TYR A 138 -16.80 -2.26 -19.79
N ASP A 139 -18.13 -2.30 -19.67
CA ASP A 139 -19.04 -2.46 -20.81
C ASP A 139 -18.94 -1.29 -21.81
N GLU A 140 -18.66 -0.08 -21.32
CA GLU A 140 -18.38 1.11 -22.13
C GLU A 140 -17.02 1.05 -22.87
N GLY A 141 -16.19 0.02 -22.60
CA GLY A 141 -14.87 -0.15 -23.22
C GLY A 141 -13.82 0.85 -22.72
N LYS A 142 -14.09 1.56 -21.62
CA LYS A 142 -13.18 2.54 -21.03
C LYS A 142 -12.12 1.90 -20.14
N THR A 143 -12.36 0.66 -19.70
CA THR A 143 -11.32 -0.19 -19.15
C THR A 143 -11.40 -1.61 -19.71
N ARG A 144 -10.26 -2.27 -19.86
CA ARG A 144 -10.18 -3.63 -20.40
C ARG A 144 -10.32 -4.72 -19.34
N ALA A 145 -10.10 -4.38 -18.08
CA ALA A 145 -10.22 -5.30 -16.96
C ALA A 145 -10.57 -4.53 -15.67
N ILE A 146 -11.32 -5.18 -14.80
CA ILE A 146 -11.70 -4.63 -13.49
C ILE A 146 -11.24 -5.56 -12.37
N GLY A 147 -10.91 -4.98 -11.23
CA GLY A 147 -10.38 -5.72 -10.09
C GLY A 147 -10.49 -5.00 -8.77
N ILE A 148 -9.89 -5.55 -7.74
CA ILE A 148 -9.97 -5.01 -6.38
C ILE A 148 -8.75 -5.38 -5.56
N CYS A 149 -8.39 -4.53 -4.61
CA CYS A 149 -7.29 -4.77 -3.69
C CYS A 149 -7.79 -5.24 -2.31
N ASP A 150 -6.92 -5.91 -1.57
CA ASP A 150 -7.12 -6.30 -0.16
C ASP A 150 -8.35 -7.17 0.09
N VAL A 151 -8.51 -8.21 -0.73
CA VAL A 151 -9.62 -9.16 -0.68
C VAL A 151 -9.32 -10.27 0.32
N ASN A 152 -10.32 -10.61 1.13
CA ASN A 152 -10.37 -11.84 1.94
C ASN A 152 -11.45 -12.77 1.40
N ASP A 153 -11.64 -13.94 2.03
CA ASP A 153 -12.61 -14.95 1.55
C ASP A 153 -14.04 -14.43 1.43
N ALA A 154 -14.52 -13.68 2.42
CA ALA A 154 -15.89 -13.14 2.40
C ALA A 154 -16.10 -12.18 1.23
N ILE A 155 -15.13 -11.28 0.99
CA ILE A 155 -15.19 -10.33 -0.13
C ILE A 155 -15.06 -11.08 -1.46
N LEU A 156 -14.21 -12.12 -1.53
CA LEU A 156 -14.08 -12.94 -2.72
C LEU A 156 -15.40 -13.64 -3.06
N ASP A 157 -16.07 -14.24 -2.07
CA ASP A 157 -17.38 -14.89 -2.27
C ASP A 157 -18.41 -13.90 -2.83
N GLU A 158 -18.48 -12.69 -2.28
CA GLU A 158 -19.36 -11.64 -2.78
C GLU A 158 -19.02 -11.18 -4.21
N LEU A 159 -17.72 -11.11 -4.55
CA LEU A 159 -17.25 -10.72 -5.88
C LEU A 159 -17.53 -11.77 -6.96
N LEU A 160 -17.42 -13.05 -6.62
CA LEU A 160 -17.72 -14.14 -7.54
C LEU A 160 -19.21 -14.20 -7.91
N ALA A 161 -20.09 -13.63 -7.09
CA ALA A 161 -21.51 -13.51 -7.35
C ALA A 161 -21.89 -12.27 -8.20
N GLN A 162 -20.94 -11.37 -8.50
CA GLN A 162 -21.21 -10.19 -9.33
C GLN A 162 -21.34 -10.57 -10.81
N ARG A 163 -21.95 -9.68 -11.61
CA ARG A 163 -22.22 -9.92 -13.04
C ARG A 163 -20.92 -10.09 -13.82
N VAL A 164 -19.94 -9.22 -13.56
CA VAL A 164 -18.59 -9.34 -14.09
C VAL A 164 -17.69 -9.79 -12.95
N LYS A 165 -17.20 -11.03 -13.04
CA LYS A 165 -16.18 -11.56 -12.13
C LYS A 165 -14.91 -10.71 -12.21
N PRO A 166 -14.21 -10.40 -11.09
CA PRO A 166 -12.94 -9.68 -11.15
C PRO A 166 -11.94 -10.38 -12.08
N HIS A 167 -11.20 -9.59 -12.84
CA HIS A 167 -10.11 -10.09 -13.67
C HIS A 167 -8.81 -10.16 -12.87
N ILE A 168 -8.64 -9.23 -11.92
CA ILE A 168 -7.45 -9.07 -11.10
C ILE A 168 -7.84 -8.92 -9.64
N ILE A 169 -7.16 -9.66 -8.76
CA ILE A 169 -7.16 -9.42 -7.31
C ILE A 169 -5.75 -9.04 -6.90
N GLN A 170 -5.60 -7.87 -6.26
CA GLN A 170 -4.32 -7.34 -5.84
C GLN A 170 -4.15 -7.34 -4.31
N ASN A 171 -3.34 -8.25 -3.78
CA ASN A 171 -3.14 -8.41 -2.33
C ASN A 171 -1.66 -8.26 -1.95
N TRP A 172 -1.41 -8.06 -0.65
CA TRP A 172 -0.04 -8.17 -0.13
C TRP A 172 0.40 -9.62 -0.23
N MET A 173 1.53 -9.85 -0.89
CA MET A 173 2.19 -11.15 -0.87
C MET A 173 3.69 -10.97 -0.90
N ASP A 174 4.42 -11.69 -0.05
CA ASP A 174 5.87 -11.86 -0.07
C ASP A 174 6.24 -13.27 0.46
N PRO A 175 7.54 -13.67 0.52
CA PRO A 175 7.92 -15.01 0.97
C PRO A 175 7.41 -15.44 2.35
N PHE A 176 7.07 -14.50 3.23
CA PHE A 176 6.61 -14.79 4.60
C PHE A 176 5.09 -14.64 4.78
N GLN A 177 4.41 -14.00 3.83
CA GLN A 177 2.96 -13.87 3.75
C GLN A 177 2.55 -14.23 2.32
N GLN A 178 2.37 -15.52 2.04
CA GLN A 178 2.26 -15.98 0.65
C GLN A 178 0.83 -15.99 0.10
N ASP A 179 -0.16 -15.72 0.97
CA ASP A 179 -1.59 -15.65 0.62
C ASP A 179 -2.08 -16.89 -0.17
N LYS A 180 -1.58 -18.08 0.19
CA LYS A 180 -1.77 -19.33 -0.57
C LYS A 180 -3.25 -19.65 -0.80
N HIS A 181 -4.09 -19.40 0.19
CA HIS A 181 -5.52 -19.71 0.11
C HIS A 181 -6.23 -18.86 -0.96
N ILE A 182 -6.12 -17.53 -0.89
CA ILE A 182 -6.74 -16.63 -1.88
C ILE A 182 -6.15 -16.87 -3.26
N ARG A 183 -4.84 -17.09 -3.37
CA ARG A 183 -4.18 -17.42 -4.65
C ARG A 183 -4.74 -18.67 -5.30
N GLU A 184 -4.93 -19.74 -4.55
CA GLU A 184 -5.47 -20.99 -5.08
C GLU A 184 -6.93 -20.80 -5.53
N ARG A 185 -7.73 -20.04 -4.77
CA ARG A 185 -9.09 -19.68 -5.19
C ARG A 185 -9.11 -18.83 -6.45
N CYS A 186 -8.24 -17.82 -6.56
CA CYS A 186 -8.09 -17.02 -7.77
C CYS A 186 -7.77 -17.91 -8.98
N LYS A 187 -6.85 -18.86 -8.82
CA LYS A 187 -6.47 -19.80 -9.88
C LYS A 187 -7.64 -20.68 -10.32
N GLN A 188 -8.42 -21.23 -9.39
CA GLN A 188 -9.61 -22.03 -9.68
C GLN A 188 -10.66 -21.24 -10.48
N GLU A 189 -10.73 -19.93 -10.22
CA GLU A 189 -11.65 -19.02 -10.88
C GLU A 189 -11.08 -18.36 -12.15
N GLY A 190 -9.83 -18.63 -12.53
CA GLY A 190 -9.17 -17.94 -13.65
C GLY A 190 -8.94 -16.44 -13.42
N ILE A 191 -8.92 -16.01 -12.17
CA ILE A 191 -8.61 -14.64 -11.75
C ILE A 191 -7.10 -14.48 -11.63
N GLN A 192 -6.53 -13.43 -12.21
CA GLN A 192 -5.12 -13.15 -12.07
C GLN A 192 -4.82 -12.56 -10.69
N TYR A 193 -4.03 -13.29 -9.90
CA TYR A 193 -3.52 -12.77 -8.63
C TYR A 193 -2.32 -11.85 -8.88
N GLN A 194 -2.34 -10.66 -8.26
CA GLN A 194 -1.27 -9.68 -8.37
C GLN A 194 -0.78 -9.29 -6.97
N ALA A 195 0.53 -9.36 -6.75
CA ALA A 195 1.16 -9.05 -5.49
C ALA A 195 1.68 -7.62 -5.44
N TYR A 196 1.27 -6.88 -4.42
CA TYR A 196 1.99 -5.68 -3.99
C TYR A 196 2.94 -6.01 -2.82
N SER A 197 3.97 -5.18 -2.63
CA SER A 197 4.96 -5.31 -1.54
C SER A 197 5.72 -6.65 -1.50
N THR A 198 5.92 -7.29 -2.65
CA THR A 198 6.66 -8.56 -2.79
C THR A 198 8.09 -8.51 -2.27
N LEU A 199 8.71 -7.33 -2.27
CA LEU A 199 10.06 -7.13 -1.73
C LEU A 199 10.07 -6.73 -0.25
N GLY A 200 8.98 -6.94 0.49
CA GLY A 200 8.92 -6.82 1.95
C GLY A 200 8.84 -5.42 2.60
N PRO A 201 8.50 -4.30 1.93
CA PRO A 201 8.41 -3.00 2.62
C PRO A 201 7.32 -2.98 3.71
N GLN A 202 6.35 -3.88 3.65
CA GLN A 202 5.32 -4.05 4.68
C GLN A 202 5.90 -4.38 6.05
N TRP A 203 6.96 -5.18 6.09
CA TRP A 203 7.61 -5.58 7.34
C TRP A 203 8.17 -4.38 8.10
N VAL A 204 8.80 -3.45 7.38
CA VAL A 204 9.41 -2.25 7.94
C VAL A 204 8.38 -1.17 8.23
N HIS A 205 7.48 -0.88 7.29
CA HIS A 205 6.55 0.24 7.41
C HIS A 205 5.37 -0.05 8.33
N PHE A 206 4.91 -1.31 8.39
CA PHE A 206 3.63 -1.64 9.02
C PHE A 206 3.71 -2.80 10.03
N ARG A 207 4.76 -3.63 10.03
CA ARG A 207 4.88 -4.78 10.95
C ARG A 207 5.92 -4.61 12.06
N GLY A 208 6.61 -3.47 12.10
CA GLY A 208 7.50 -3.10 13.22
C GLY A 208 8.92 -3.65 13.14
N TYR A 209 9.32 -4.20 11.99
CA TYR A 209 10.69 -4.67 11.80
C TYR A 209 11.63 -3.50 11.52
N LYS A 210 12.82 -3.53 12.14
CA LYS A 210 13.86 -2.52 11.89
C LYS A 210 14.51 -2.69 10.51
N GLU A 211 14.66 -3.93 10.08
CA GLU A 211 15.23 -4.31 8.80
C GLU A 211 14.23 -5.10 7.97
N ASN A 212 14.38 -5.06 6.66
CA ASN A 212 13.51 -5.78 5.74
C ASN A 212 13.89 -7.27 5.70
N PRO A 213 13.10 -8.17 6.32
CA PRO A 213 13.46 -9.57 6.43
C PRO A 213 13.44 -10.28 5.07
N VAL A 214 12.67 -9.80 4.08
CA VAL A 214 12.65 -10.40 2.73
C VAL A 214 14.00 -10.21 2.04
N LEU A 215 14.71 -9.11 2.30
CA LEU A 215 15.99 -8.84 1.65
C LEU A 215 17.20 -9.35 2.46
N THR A 216 17.01 -9.69 3.74
CA THR A 216 18.09 -10.10 4.66
C THR A 216 17.98 -11.54 5.14
N ASN A 217 16.94 -12.28 4.76
CA ASN A 217 16.76 -13.67 5.20
C ASN A 217 17.90 -14.59 4.71
N PRO A 218 18.51 -15.41 5.58
CA PRO A 218 19.61 -16.30 5.22
C PRO A 218 19.28 -17.31 4.11
N THR A 219 18.05 -17.84 4.08
CA THR A 219 17.61 -18.77 3.02
C THR A 219 17.60 -18.08 1.67
N LEU A 220 17.00 -16.88 1.59
CA LEU A 220 16.94 -16.11 0.35
C LEU A 220 18.33 -15.63 -0.10
N LEU A 221 19.19 -15.23 0.84
CA LEU A 221 20.59 -14.87 0.55
C LEU A 221 21.38 -16.05 -0.02
N ARG A 222 21.23 -17.25 0.55
CA ARG A 222 21.89 -18.47 0.07
C ARG A 222 21.44 -18.83 -1.35
N ILE A 223 20.14 -18.75 -1.64
CA ILE A 223 19.59 -19.00 -2.97
C ILE A 223 20.15 -17.97 -3.95
N ALA A 224 20.13 -16.68 -3.59
CA ALA A 224 20.68 -15.61 -4.41
C ALA A 224 22.17 -15.81 -4.73
N GLN A 225 22.97 -16.22 -3.74
CA GLN A 225 24.38 -16.56 -3.93
C GLN A 225 24.58 -17.75 -4.88
N THR A 226 23.77 -18.80 -4.76
CA THR A 226 23.83 -20.00 -5.60
C THR A 226 23.60 -19.67 -7.07
N HIS A 227 22.68 -18.75 -7.35
CA HIS A 227 22.34 -18.32 -8.71
C HIS A 227 23.14 -17.13 -9.22
N HIS A 228 24.04 -16.56 -8.41
CA HIS A 228 24.75 -15.31 -8.70
C HIS A 228 23.80 -14.13 -9.00
N ARG A 229 22.71 -14.02 -8.22
CA ARG A 229 21.65 -13.01 -8.37
C ARG A 229 21.48 -12.16 -7.12
N GLU A 230 20.71 -11.08 -7.25
CA GLU A 230 20.23 -10.31 -6.10
C GLU A 230 19.02 -11.02 -5.45
N VAL A 231 18.85 -10.86 -4.13
CA VAL A 231 17.67 -11.41 -3.41
C VAL A 231 16.35 -10.94 -4.02
N ALA A 232 16.29 -9.68 -4.46
CA ALA A 232 15.11 -9.15 -5.14
C ALA A 232 14.77 -9.96 -6.41
N GLN A 233 15.77 -10.36 -7.20
CA GLN A 233 15.56 -11.14 -8.41
C GLN A 233 15.05 -12.55 -8.09
N VAL A 234 15.59 -13.19 -7.06
CA VAL A 234 15.11 -14.50 -6.57
C VAL A 234 13.63 -14.42 -6.18
N VAL A 235 13.26 -13.43 -5.38
CA VAL A 235 11.88 -13.27 -4.89
C VAL A 235 10.90 -12.96 -6.02
N LEU A 236 11.28 -12.11 -6.98
CA LEU A 236 10.44 -11.81 -8.14
C LEU A 236 10.29 -13.02 -9.08
N ASN A 237 11.39 -13.77 -9.31
CA ASN A 237 11.35 -15.01 -10.11
C ASN A 237 10.41 -16.04 -9.47
N TRP A 238 10.57 -16.28 -8.17
CA TRP A 238 9.71 -17.18 -7.38
C TRP A 238 8.22 -16.82 -7.51
N ALA A 239 7.86 -15.55 -7.32
CA ALA A 239 6.47 -15.10 -7.43
C ALA A 239 5.92 -15.30 -8.85
N VAL A 240 6.67 -14.96 -9.89
CA VAL A 240 6.23 -15.13 -11.29
C VAL A 240 6.13 -16.60 -11.69
N ARG A 241 6.99 -17.48 -11.20
CA ARG A 241 6.88 -18.95 -11.41
C ARG A 241 5.60 -19.51 -10.79
N HIS A 242 5.14 -18.88 -9.71
CA HIS A 242 3.83 -19.09 -9.08
C HIS A 242 2.64 -18.43 -9.83
N GLN A 243 2.88 -17.91 -11.05
CA GLN A 243 1.92 -17.19 -11.88
C GLN A 243 1.33 -15.94 -11.19
N VAL A 244 2.10 -15.32 -10.30
CA VAL A 244 1.71 -14.07 -9.64
C VAL A 244 2.29 -12.89 -10.40
N ALA A 245 1.44 -11.94 -10.76
CA ALA A 245 1.89 -10.66 -11.29
C ALA A 245 2.49 -9.82 -10.14
N VAL A 246 3.66 -9.20 -10.33
CA VAL A 246 4.39 -8.45 -9.30
C VAL A 246 4.67 -7.03 -9.74
N ILE A 247 4.60 -6.07 -8.80
CA ILE A 247 4.73 -4.63 -9.09
C ILE A 247 5.74 -3.93 -8.16
N PRO A 248 7.04 -4.33 -8.15
CA PRO A 248 8.03 -3.71 -7.29
C PRO A 248 8.23 -2.22 -7.64
N ALA A 249 8.12 -1.36 -6.63
CA ALA A 249 8.42 0.06 -6.76
C ALA A 249 9.94 0.31 -6.64
N SER A 250 10.50 1.13 -7.53
CA SER A 250 11.88 1.62 -7.40
C SER A 250 12.07 2.95 -8.10
N LYS A 251 12.70 3.90 -7.40
CA LYS A 251 13.19 5.18 -7.95
C LYS A 251 14.60 5.08 -8.55
N ASN A 252 15.28 3.95 -8.37
CA ASN A 252 16.66 3.77 -8.83
C ASN A 252 16.67 2.99 -10.17
N PRO A 253 17.17 3.59 -11.27
CA PRO A 253 17.22 2.95 -12.58
C PRO A 253 17.98 1.61 -12.60
N LYS A 254 19.07 1.47 -11.83
CA LYS A 254 19.82 0.20 -11.75
C LYS A 254 18.98 -0.90 -11.15
N ARG A 255 18.19 -0.61 -10.10
CA ARG A 255 17.25 -1.56 -9.51
C ARG A 255 16.08 -1.88 -10.44
N GLN A 256 15.59 -0.90 -11.20
CA GLN A 256 14.54 -1.15 -12.20
C GLN A 256 15.00 -2.16 -13.26
N ILE A 257 16.24 -2.01 -13.75
CA ILE A 257 16.87 -2.95 -14.69
C ILE A 257 17.11 -4.31 -14.02
N SER A 258 17.66 -4.33 -12.80
CA SER A 258 17.88 -5.57 -12.03
C SER A 258 16.59 -6.38 -11.89
N ASN A 259 15.49 -5.73 -11.49
CA ASN A 259 14.17 -6.34 -11.36
C ASN A 259 13.65 -6.94 -12.68
N LEU A 260 13.87 -6.31 -13.84
CA LEU A 260 13.50 -6.88 -15.15
C LEU A 260 14.30 -8.14 -15.49
N ASN A 261 15.58 -8.17 -15.09
CA ASN A 261 16.45 -9.31 -15.28
C ASN A 261 16.24 -10.40 -14.21
N SER A 262 15.04 -10.51 -13.63
CA SER A 262 14.72 -11.56 -12.66
C SER A 262 14.41 -12.91 -13.32
N PHE A 263 14.28 -12.96 -14.64
CA PHE A 263 13.73 -14.13 -15.35
C PHE A 263 14.73 -14.79 -16.32
N ASP A 264 16.00 -14.39 -16.29
CA ASP A 264 17.08 -14.95 -17.10
C ASP A 264 17.83 -16.10 -16.39
N PHE A 265 17.22 -16.68 -15.34
CA PHE A 265 17.70 -17.84 -14.60
C PHE A 265 16.53 -18.66 -14.06
N GLU A 266 16.81 -19.89 -13.64
CA GLU A 266 15.80 -20.83 -13.16
C GLU A 266 16.05 -21.19 -11.71
N LEU A 267 15.02 -21.08 -10.87
CA LEU A 267 15.02 -21.61 -9.52
C LEU A 267 14.78 -23.12 -9.56
N SER A 268 15.59 -23.89 -8.83
CA SER A 268 15.38 -25.33 -8.70
C SER A 268 14.08 -25.63 -7.93
N HIS A 269 13.61 -26.88 -7.99
CA HIS A 269 12.47 -27.31 -7.19
C HIS A 269 12.74 -27.12 -5.68
N GLU A 270 13.98 -27.39 -5.25
CA GLU A 270 14.44 -27.22 -3.89
C GLU A 270 14.48 -25.74 -3.47
N ASP A 271 14.88 -24.84 -4.37
CA ASP A 271 14.84 -23.39 -4.10
C ASP A 271 13.40 -22.91 -3.96
N MET A 272 12.52 -23.29 -4.89
CA MET A 272 11.09 -22.94 -4.83
C MET A 272 10.47 -23.43 -3.52
N LYS A 273 10.72 -24.70 -3.15
CA LYS A 273 10.25 -25.28 -1.90
C LYS A 273 10.81 -24.53 -0.67
N ALA A 274 12.10 -24.21 -0.66
CA ALA A 274 12.73 -23.52 0.46
C ALA A 274 12.14 -22.12 0.68
N ILE A 275 11.68 -21.44 -0.39
CA ILE A 275 10.97 -20.17 -0.29
C ILE A 275 9.52 -20.40 0.15
N ASP A 276 8.83 -21.41 -0.41
CA ASP A 276 7.45 -21.76 -0.03
C ASP A 276 7.31 -22.14 1.45
N ASP A 277 8.34 -22.74 2.04
CA ASP A 277 8.43 -23.11 3.45
C ASP A 277 8.64 -21.89 4.39
N LEU A 278 8.92 -20.69 3.86
CA LEU A 278 9.04 -19.45 4.67
C LEU A 278 7.68 -18.87 5.08
N ASP A 279 6.59 -19.32 4.45
CA ASP A 279 5.25 -18.80 4.73
C ASP A 279 4.87 -18.92 6.20
N GLY A 280 4.42 -17.82 6.81
CA GLY A 280 4.00 -17.78 8.22
C GLY A 280 5.13 -17.92 9.25
N THR A 281 6.39 -18.00 8.82
CA THR A 281 7.53 -18.13 9.76
C THR A 281 7.88 -16.80 10.47
N LEU A 282 7.39 -15.67 9.95
CA LEU A 282 7.47 -14.38 10.63
C LEU A 282 6.14 -13.97 11.24
N GLN A 283 6.23 -13.32 12.40
CA GLN A 283 5.11 -12.74 13.12
C GLN A 283 5.35 -11.24 13.26
N PRO A 284 4.33 -10.37 13.13
CA PRO A 284 4.50 -8.94 13.34
C PRO A 284 5.18 -8.65 14.68
N THR A 285 6.30 -7.93 14.68
CA THR A 285 7.05 -7.59 15.91
C THR A 285 6.40 -6.45 16.67
N ARG A 286 5.59 -5.63 15.98
CA ARG A 286 4.51 -4.89 16.63
C ARG A 286 3.39 -5.87 16.98
N ALA A 287 3.56 -6.61 18.07
CA ALA A 287 2.45 -6.65 19.01
C ALA A 287 2.17 -5.18 19.35
N LYS A 288 0.92 -4.70 19.23
CA LYS A 288 0.56 -3.48 19.94
C LYS A 288 0.99 -3.73 21.38
N ASP A 289 2.00 -3.01 21.89
CA ASP A 289 2.22 -3.03 23.34
C ASP A 289 0.84 -2.73 23.91
N PRO A 290 0.23 -3.61 24.72
CA PRO A 290 -1.11 -3.38 25.24
C PRO A 290 -1.18 -2.04 25.97
N ARG A 291 -0.03 -1.56 26.47
CA ARG A 291 0.13 -0.24 27.06
C ARG A 291 0.26 0.88 26.03
N SER A 292 0.65 0.66 24.78
CA SER A 292 0.80 1.76 23.81
C SER A 292 -0.51 2.52 23.65
N VAL A 293 -0.43 3.85 23.72
CA VAL A 293 -1.55 4.78 23.57
C VAL A 293 -1.13 5.90 22.62
N HIS A 294 -2.01 6.26 21.70
CA HIS A 294 -1.89 7.46 20.89
C HIS A 294 -2.70 8.58 21.54
N ALA A 295 -2.02 9.57 22.13
CA ALA A 295 -2.65 10.70 22.78
C ALA A 295 -2.75 11.88 21.80
N THR A 296 -3.95 12.43 21.67
CA THR A 296 -4.17 13.73 21.03
C THR A 296 -4.44 14.76 22.12
N TRP A 297 -3.56 15.73 22.27
CA TRP A 297 -3.71 16.83 23.22
C TRP A 297 -4.30 18.03 22.52
N ARG A 298 -5.30 18.68 23.11
CA ARG A 298 -5.89 19.92 22.61
C ARG A 298 -5.77 20.99 23.69
N ASN A 299 -5.20 22.14 23.37
CA ASN A 299 -5.09 23.23 24.34
C ASN A 299 -6.39 24.03 24.35
N ARG A 300 -7.08 24.03 25.48
CA ARG A 300 -8.27 24.83 25.77
C ARG A 300 -7.98 26.04 26.66
N ALA A 301 -6.75 26.18 27.16
CA ALA A 301 -6.32 27.40 27.83
C ALA A 301 -6.14 28.55 26.82
N ALA A 302 -6.26 29.78 27.31
CA ALA A 302 -6.00 30.99 26.54
C ALA A 302 -4.49 31.30 26.38
N ALA A 303 -3.60 30.42 26.85
CA ALA A 303 -2.15 30.63 26.87
C ALA A 303 -1.40 29.42 26.31
N LEU A 304 -0.17 29.66 25.81
CA LEU A 304 0.77 28.61 25.39
C LEU A 304 1.08 27.69 26.57
N LEU A 305 1.09 26.38 26.32
CA LEU A 305 1.47 25.37 27.30
C LEU A 305 2.73 24.63 26.84
N ASN A 306 3.71 24.52 27.72
CA ASN A 306 4.85 23.63 27.55
C ASN A 306 4.44 22.24 28.03
N ILE A 307 4.73 21.23 27.21
CA ILE A 307 4.38 19.83 27.45
C ILE A 307 5.62 19.14 27.99
N PHE A 308 5.49 18.55 29.16
CA PHE A 308 6.52 17.71 29.76
C PHE A 308 5.98 16.30 29.89
N TRP A 309 6.81 15.31 29.59
CA TRP A 309 6.56 13.99 30.13
C TRP A 309 7.23 13.85 31.50
N VAL A 310 6.83 12.86 32.30
CA VAL A 310 7.41 12.60 33.62
C VAL A 310 8.04 11.22 33.61
N GLU A 311 9.37 11.18 33.79
CA GLU A 311 10.12 9.93 33.97
C GLU A 311 9.76 9.25 35.30
N GLU A 312 10.07 7.96 35.45
CA GLU A 312 9.88 7.22 36.72
C GLU A 312 10.64 7.86 37.90
N SER A 313 11.73 8.57 37.61
CA SER A 313 12.52 9.36 38.58
C SER A 313 11.79 10.61 39.09
N GLY A 314 10.65 10.97 38.50
CA GLY A 314 9.93 12.22 38.72
C GLY A 314 10.47 13.41 37.92
N LYS A 315 11.52 13.21 37.12
CA LYS A 315 12.12 14.23 36.26
C LYS A 315 11.19 14.58 35.09
N GLU A 316 10.99 15.87 34.87
CA GLU A 316 10.28 16.39 33.70
C GLU A 316 11.24 16.53 32.51
N VAL A 317 10.81 16.07 31.33
CA VAL A 317 11.51 16.29 30.07
C VAL A 317 10.58 17.04 29.14
N ASP A 318 11.07 18.16 28.61
CA ASP A 318 10.35 18.96 27.63
C ASP A 318 10.19 18.18 26.32
N VAL A 319 8.94 18.05 25.87
CA VAL A 319 8.57 17.32 24.65
C VAL A 319 7.82 18.21 23.65
N GLY A 320 7.80 19.52 23.89
CA GLY A 320 7.27 20.52 22.96
C GLY A 320 6.22 21.45 23.56
N GLU A 321 5.58 22.20 22.69
CA GLU A 321 4.64 23.26 23.07
C GLU A 321 3.26 23.04 22.45
N LEU A 322 2.22 23.56 23.09
CA LEU A 322 0.83 23.52 22.64
C LEU A 322 0.23 24.92 22.62
N VAL A 323 0.09 25.51 21.43
CA VAL A 323 -0.49 26.85 21.24
C VAL A 323 -1.97 26.89 21.61
N PRO A 324 -2.52 28.03 22.08
CA PRO A 324 -3.95 28.17 22.37
C PRO A 324 -4.83 27.73 21.21
N GLY A 325 -5.83 26.88 21.48
CA GLY A 325 -6.73 26.32 20.47
C GLY A 325 -6.10 25.27 19.54
N GLY A 326 -4.80 25.01 19.67
CA GLY A 326 -4.05 24.03 18.88
C GLY A 326 -4.22 22.59 19.37
N SER A 327 -3.69 21.66 18.58
CA SER A 327 -3.62 20.25 18.96
C SER A 327 -2.32 19.60 18.52
N THR A 328 -1.83 18.62 19.28
CA THR A 328 -0.69 17.79 18.90
C THR A 328 -0.96 16.32 19.20
N LYS A 329 -0.26 15.44 18.48
CA LYS A 329 -0.37 13.98 18.64
C LYS A 329 0.95 13.42 19.12
N MET A 330 0.90 12.54 20.11
CA MET A 330 2.08 11.91 20.69
C MET A 330 1.83 10.42 20.90
N ASP A 331 2.82 9.62 20.55
CA ASP A 331 2.86 8.20 20.91
C ASP A 331 3.37 8.07 22.35
N THR A 332 2.64 7.32 23.16
CA THR A 332 2.89 7.15 24.59
C THR A 332 2.47 5.75 25.06
N TRP A 333 2.45 5.49 26.37
CA TRP A 333 2.02 4.24 26.98
C TRP A 333 1.16 4.44 28.25
N ASP A 334 0.41 3.41 28.64
CA ASP A 334 -0.40 3.31 29.84
C ASP A 334 0.47 3.46 31.09
N GLY A 335 0.06 4.35 31.99
CA GLY A 335 0.82 4.74 33.18
C GLY A 335 1.83 5.89 32.96
N HIS A 336 2.11 6.27 31.70
CA HIS A 336 2.95 7.43 31.42
C HIS A 336 2.25 8.74 31.81
N THR A 337 2.96 9.68 32.43
CA THR A 337 2.34 10.93 32.91
C THR A 337 2.88 12.13 32.14
N PHE A 338 1.97 13.02 31.75
CA PHE A 338 2.30 14.32 31.15
C PHE A 338 1.92 15.46 32.07
N ARG A 339 2.76 16.49 32.11
CA ARG A 339 2.51 17.77 32.79
C ARG A 339 2.49 18.89 31.77
N PHE A 340 1.57 19.81 31.96
CA PHE A 340 1.44 21.00 31.12
C PHE A 340 1.69 22.21 31.99
N ARG A 341 2.65 23.05 31.60
CA ARG A 341 3.00 24.25 32.36
C ARG A 341 2.86 25.50 31.51
N ARG A 342 2.55 26.63 32.14
CA ARG A 342 2.65 27.95 31.50
C ARG A 342 4.12 28.35 31.37
N ALA A 343 4.38 29.40 30.60
CA ALA A 343 5.73 29.95 30.42
C ALA A 343 6.40 30.40 31.74
N ASP A 344 5.62 30.77 32.75
CA ASP A 344 6.12 31.11 34.10
C ASP A 344 6.46 29.88 34.98
N GLY A 345 6.27 28.67 34.43
CA GLY A 345 6.52 27.40 35.12
C GLY A 345 5.34 26.88 35.96
N SER A 346 4.23 27.62 36.07
CA SER A 346 3.05 27.17 36.81
C SER A 346 2.41 25.93 36.16
N LEU A 347 2.05 24.93 36.98
CA LEU A 347 1.41 23.70 36.51
C LEU A 347 -0.06 23.97 36.20
N VAL A 348 -0.48 23.62 34.98
CA VAL A 348 -1.86 23.73 34.49
C VAL A 348 -2.60 22.40 34.65
N ALA A 349 -1.96 21.30 34.27
CA ALA A 349 -2.55 19.98 34.38
C ALA A 349 -1.49 18.89 34.48
N GLU A 350 -1.83 17.81 35.17
CA GLU A 350 -1.10 16.54 35.16
C GLU A 350 -2.07 15.46 34.67
N HIS A 351 -1.66 14.72 33.64
CA HIS A 351 -2.48 13.70 33.00
C HIS A 351 -1.72 12.37 32.95
N PRO A 352 -2.05 11.42 33.84
CA PRO A 352 -1.64 10.04 33.68
C PRO A 352 -2.41 9.42 32.51
N ILE A 353 -1.69 8.84 31.57
CA ILE A 353 -2.26 8.14 30.43
C ILE A 353 -2.85 6.83 30.90
N ARG A 354 -4.10 6.60 30.50
CA ARG A 354 -4.77 5.31 30.62
C ARG A 354 -5.15 4.82 29.24
N SER A 355 -4.83 3.58 28.98
CA SER A 355 -5.20 2.86 27.77
C SER A 355 -6.71 2.70 27.68
N THR A 356 -7.21 2.80 26.46
CA THR A 356 -8.58 2.47 26.08
C THR A 356 -8.53 1.24 25.17
N PRO A 357 -9.64 0.52 24.94
CA PRO A 357 -9.66 -0.57 23.97
C PRO A 357 -9.22 -0.13 22.55
N SER A 358 -9.44 1.15 22.20
CA SER A 358 -8.97 1.73 20.94
C SER A 358 -7.51 2.15 20.95
N GLN A 359 -6.85 2.16 22.12
CA GLN A 359 -5.50 2.68 22.36
C GLN A 359 -5.33 4.13 21.88
N ARG A 360 -6.43 4.88 21.84
CA ARG A 360 -6.47 6.28 21.42
C ARG A 360 -7.20 7.07 22.49
N VAL A 361 -6.59 8.17 22.90
CA VAL A 361 -7.17 9.11 23.85
C VAL A 361 -7.09 10.52 23.30
N VAL A 362 -8.13 11.31 23.54
CA VAL A 362 -8.13 12.73 23.23
C VAL A 362 -8.35 13.49 24.52
N ILE A 363 -7.43 14.39 24.84
CA ILE A 363 -7.39 15.08 26.12
C ILE A 363 -7.39 16.57 25.86
N ASP A 364 -8.42 17.24 26.37
CA ASP A 364 -8.52 18.70 26.40
C ASP A 364 -7.78 19.20 27.66
N VAL A 365 -6.71 19.97 27.47
CA VAL A 365 -5.86 20.50 28.53
C VAL A 365 -6.22 21.96 28.80
N GLY A 366 -6.34 22.33 30.07
CA GLY A 366 -6.66 23.71 30.47
C GLY A 366 -8.16 24.03 30.37
N ARG A 367 -9.02 23.01 30.36
CA ARG A 367 -10.45 23.18 30.64
C ARG A 367 -10.59 23.30 32.17
N GLU A 368 -10.49 24.52 32.67
CA GLU A 368 -10.91 24.80 34.05
C GLU A 368 -12.42 24.56 34.08
N ASP A 369 -12.89 23.60 34.90
CA ASP A 369 -14.29 23.56 35.29
C ASP A 369 -14.53 24.75 36.22
N LEU A 370 -14.73 25.93 35.62
CA LEU A 370 -15.69 26.99 35.97
C LEU A 370 -15.49 28.23 35.09
#